data_AF-A0A970XMS4-F1
#
_entry.id   AF-A0A970XMS4-F1
#
_cell.length_a   1.000
_cell.length_b   1.000
_cell.length_c   1.000
_cell.angle_alpha   90.00
_cell.angle_beta   90.00
_cell.angle_gamma   90.00
#
_symmetry.space_group_name_H-M   'P 1'
#
loop_
_entity.id
_entity.type
_entity.pdbx_description
1 polymer ?
#
loop_
_entity_poly.entity_id
_entity_poly.type
_entity_poly.pdbx_seq_one_letter_code
_entity_poly.pdbx_strand_id
1 'polypeptide(L)' 'IIIEYAASIVARYSDAKNEALARVKSYSPAGGIINIMEVKPLAANEVPPAV' A
#
# COMPACT_ATOMS: atom_id res chain seq x y z
N ILE A 1 -9.29 -7.90 1.90
CA ILE A 1 -8.89 -8.39 0.56
C ILE A 1 -8.59 -7.25 -0.44
N ILE A 2 -9.55 -6.43 -0.94
CA ILE A 2 -9.23 -5.41 -1.99
C ILE A 2 -8.34 -4.26 -1.47
N ILE A 3 -8.61 -3.74 -0.26
CA ILE A 3 -7.90 -2.56 0.28
C ILE A 3 -6.45 -2.90 0.67
N GLU A 4 -6.20 -4.11 1.19
CA GLU A 4 -4.84 -4.56 1.56
C GLU A 4 -3.95 -4.74 0.33
N TYR A 5 -4.50 -5.30 -0.76
CA TYR A 5 -3.77 -5.43 -2.01
C TYR A 5 -3.39 -4.05 -2.59
N ALA A 6 -4.34 -3.11 -2.58
CA ALA A 6 -4.06 -1.72 -2.97
C ALA A 6 -2.99 -1.08 -2.08
N ALA A 7 -3.04 -1.32 -0.77
CA ALA A 7 -2.02 -0.84 0.17
C ALA A 7 -0.63 -1.44 -0.14
N SER A 8 -0.53 -2.73 -0.48
CA SER A 8 0.72 -3.36 -0.90
C SER A 8 1.29 -2.78 -2.20
N ILE A 9 0.43 -2.38 -3.14
CA ILE A 9 0.84 -1.65 -4.36
C ILE A 9 1.40 -0.27 -4.01
N VAL A 10 0.67 0.50 -3.18
CA VAL A 10 1.11 1.83 -2.73
C VAL A 10 2.45 1.73 -2.01
N ALA A 11 2.62 0.74 -1.13
CA ALA A 11 3.89 0.49 -0.43
C ALA A 11 5.04 0.24 -1.42
N ARG A 12 4.80 -0.49 -2.52
CA ARG A 12 5.79 -0.75 -3.56
C ARG A 12 6.19 0.49 -4.38
N TYR A 13 5.26 1.41 -4.62
CA TYR A 13 5.56 2.68 -5.31
C TYR A 13 6.06 3.79 -4.37
N SER A 14 6.24 3.49 -3.09
CA SER A 14 6.78 4.41 -2.09
C SER A 14 8.25 4.14 -1.77
N ASP A 15 8.83 4.95 -0.88
CA ASP A 15 10.18 4.72 -0.36
C ASP A 15 10.28 3.44 0.48
N ALA A 16 9.16 2.92 0.99
CA ALA A 16 9.11 1.68 1.77
C ALA A 16 9.18 0.40 0.92
N LYS A 17 9.44 0.49 -0.39
CA LYS A 17 9.39 -0.64 -1.34
C LYS A 17 10.32 -1.82 -1.03
N ASN A 18 11.35 -1.60 -0.23
CA ASN A 18 12.33 -2.61 0.18
C ASN A 18 12.19 -2.99 1.66
N GLU A 19 11.24 -2.40 2.38
CA GLU A 19 10.98 -2.72 3.78
C GLU A 19 10.24 -4.05 3.91
N ALA A 20 10.43 -4.74 5.04
CA ALA A 20 9.73 -5.99 5.32
C ALA A 20 8.22 -5.78 5.44
N LEU A 21 7.82 -4.67 6.08
CA LEU A 21 6.45 -4.23 6.28
C LEU A 21 6.38 -2.71 6.15
N ALA A 22 5.28 -2.22 5.58
CA ALA A 22 4.97 -0.81 5.42
C ALA A 22 3.63 -0.50 6.09
N ARG A 23 3.53 0.69 6.69
CA ARG A 23 2.29 1.17 7.30
C ARG A 23 1.58 2.11 6.34
N VAL A 24 0.39 1.72 5.90
CA VAL A 24 -0.44 2.49 4.96
C VAL A 24 -1.68 2.99 5.67
N LYS A 25 -1.91 4.31 5.59
CA LYS A 25 -3.12 4.95 6.11
C LYS A 25 -4.11 5.15 4.97
N SER A 26 -5.36 4.74 5.17
CA SER A 26 -6.46 5.13 4.30
C SER A 26 -7.24 6.27 4.93
N TYR A 27 -7.67 7.21 4.09
CA TYR A 27 -8.41 8.39 4.52
C TYR A 27 -9.77 8.42 3.84
N SER A 28 -10.76 8.97 4.53
CA SER A 28 -12.04 9.30 3.93
C SER A 28 -11.89 10.52 3.02
N PRO A 29 -12.80 10.74 2.07
CA PRO A 29 -12.81 11.97 1.28
C PRO A 29 -12.89 13.25 2.13
N ALA A 30 -13.41 13.14 3.37
CA ALA A 30 -13.47 14.24 4.34
C ALA A 30 -12.19 14.42 5.17
N GLY A 31 -11.12 13.64 4.90
CA GLY A 31 -9.80 13.77 5.53
C GLY A 31 -9.61 13.00 6.84
N GLY A 32 -10.62 12.25 7.30
CA GLY A 32 -10.48 11.41 8.49
C GLY A 32 -9.73 10.12 8.19
N ILE A 33 -8.85 9.66 9.10
CA ILE A 33 -8.22 8.33 8.97
C ILE A 33 -9.31 7.27 9.12
N ILE A 34 -9.49 6.43 8.09
CA ILE A 34 -10.40 5.29 8.13
C ILE A 34 -9.67 4.08 8.72
N ASN A 35 -8.45 3.80 8.28
CA ASN A 35 -7.72 2.62 8.70
C ASN A 35 -6.20 2.83 8.64
N ILE A 36 -5.48 2.05 9.44
CA ILE A 36 -4.02 1.92 9.37
C ILE A 36 -3.72 0.43 9.17
N MET A 37 -3.12 0.10 8.03
CA MET A 37 -2.81 -1.27 7.65
C MET A 37 -1.29 -1.47 7.70
N GLU A 38 -0.86 -2.62 8.16
CA GLU A 38 0.52 -3.07 8.04
C GLU A 38 0.58 -4.13 6.95
N VAL A 39 1.30 -3.82 5.86
CA VAL A 39 1.31 -4.63 4.64
C VAL A 39 2.72 -4.85 4.14
N LYS A 40 2.95 -5.99 3.51
CA LYS A 40 4.19 -6.23 2.76
C LYS A 40 4.11 -5.50 1.41
N PRO A 41 5.14 -4.75 0.99
CA PRO A 41 5.23 -4.24 -0.38
C PRO A 41 5.21 -5.40 -1.39
N LEU A 42 4.49 -5.24 -2.50
CA LEU A 42 4.52 -6.24 -3.57
C LEU A 42 5.92 -6.34 -4.20
N ALA A 43 6.28 -7.53 -4.69
CA ALA A 43 7.47 -7.69 -5.49
C ALA A 43 7.31 -7.01 -6.86
N ALA A 44 8.42 -6.68 -7.52
CA ALA A 44 8.42 -5.96 -8.80
C ALA A 44 7.58 -6.65 -9.90
N ASN A 45 7.58 -7.97 -9.88
CA ASN A 45 6.88 -8.85 -10.83
C ASN A 45 5.41 -9.11 -10.47
N GLU A 46 4.96 -8.69 -9.28
CA GLU A 46 3.58 -8.89 -8.80
C GLU A 46 2.72 -7.63 -8.96
N VAL A 47 3.33 -6.51 -9.36
CA VAL A 47 2.67 -5.23 -9.49
C VAL A 47 2.11 -5.10 -10.90
N PRO A 48 0.87 -4.61 -11.07
CA PRO A 48 0.37 -4.25 -12.39
C PRO A 48 1.36 -3.33 -13.11
N PRO A 49 1.61 -3.51 -14.42
CA PRO A 49 2.47 -2.60 -15.16
C PRO A 49 2.01 -1.17 -14.92
N ALA A 50 2.94 -0.31 -14.51
CA ALA A 50 2.67 1.12 -14.40
C ALA A 50 2.18 1.61 -15.77
N VAL A 51 0.98 2.20 -15.80
CA VAL A 51 0.47 2.91 -16.97
C VAL A 51 1.27 4.18 -17.18
#